data_AF-A0A8H3WV72-F1
#
_entry.id   AF-A0A8H3WV72-F1
#
_cell.length_a   1.000
_cell.length_b   1.000
_cell.length_c   1.000
_cell.angle_alpha   90.00
_cell.angle_beta   90.00
_cell.angle_gamma   90.00
#
_symmetry.space_group_name_H-M   'P 1'
#
loop_
_entity.id
_entity.type
_entity.pdbx_description
1 polymer ?
#
loop_
_entity_poly.entity_id
_entity_poly.type
_entity_poly.pdbx_seq_one_letter_code
_entity_poly.pdbx_strand_id
1 'polypeptide(L)'
;IQTIVQYWRLANTNDFWELVKQLHKTDEQIPKINDPQLYDKFLRIINLILLYCRKLKLSQDNKVIQKYKKLKTAINESSDPNKFVIHCSVKFSKYKFAPQLYEKHPKLIFPFIKLEKYYISISQQVSKKQKNIDKNNNNTSVPLKNLPK
;
A
#
# COMPACT_ATOMS: atom_id res chain seq x y z
N ILE A 1 -7.42 10.13 -16.22
CA ILE A 1 -7.70 11.03 -15.07
C ILE A 1 -9.19 11.43 -15.01
N GLN A 2 -9.93 11.45 -16.13
CA GLN A 2 -11.34 11.86 -16.19
C GLN A 2 -12.35 10.95 -15.46
N THR A 3 -12.07 9.66 -15.25
CA THR A 3 -13.07 8.70 -14.73
C THR A 3 -13.28 8.76 -13.21
N ILE A 4 -12.35 9.34 -12.43
CA ILE A 4 -12.40 9.30 -10.95
C ILE A 4 -13.18 10.48 -10.34
N VAL A 5 -13.47 11.52 -11.14
CA VAL A 5 -14.00 12.78 -10.62
C VAL A 5 -15.53 12.78 -10.43
N GLN A 6 -16.28 11.87 -11.05
CA GLN A 6 -17.76 11.93 -11.06
C GLN A 6 -18.49 11.32 -9.85
N TYR A 7 -17.79 10.77 -8.86
CA TYR A 7 -18.43 9.94 -7.83
C TYR A 7 -19.10 10.66 -6.64
N TRP A 8 -19.26 11.99 -6.63
CA TRP A 8 -19.44 12.73 -5.37
C TRP A 8 -20.71 13.57 -5.21
N ARG A 9 -21.85 12.88 -5.04
CA ARG A 9 -22.94 13.25 -4.13
C ARG A 9 -23.40 11.97 -3.42
N LEU A 10 -22.93 11.71 -2.19
CA LEU A 10 -23.46 10.64 -1.35
C LEU A 10 -24.52 11.25 -0.44
N ALA A 11 -25.76 10.77 -0.53
CA ALA A 11 -26.87 11.20 0.32
C ALA A 11 -27.26 10.13 1.36
N ASN A 12 -26.79 8.88 1.26
CA ASN A 12 -27.10 7.80 2.22
C ASN A 12 -25.91 6.90 2.58
N THR A 13 -25.98 6.26 3.76
CA THR A 13 -24.99 5.28 4.28
C THR A 13 -24.83 4.04 3.39
N ASN A 14 -25.88 3.64 2.65
CA ASN A 14 -25.79 2.57 1.65
C ASN A 14 -24.84 2.93 0.49
N ASP A 15 -24.86 4.18 0.05
CA ASP A 15 -24.01 4.66 -1.06
C ASP A 15 -22.53 4.66 -0.66
N PHE A 16 -22.24 4.87 0.63
CA PHE A 16 -20.88 4.85 1.18
C PHE A 16 -20.25 3.45 1.10
N TRP A 17 -20.96 2.42 1.57
CA TRP A 17 -20.44 1.05 1.55
C TRP A 17 -20.34 0.50 0.13
N GLU A 18 -21.24 0.87 -0.77
CA GLU A 18 -21.11 0.56 -2.18
C GLU A 18 -19.88 1.24 -2.81
N LEU A 19 -19.61 2.51 -2.49
CA LEU A 19 -18.39 3.18 -2.92
C LEU A 19 -17.14 2.43 -2.43
N VAL A 20 -17.07 2.06 -1.15
CA VAL A 20 -15.93 1.30 -0.60
C VAL A 20 -15.75 -0.01 -1.39
N LYS A 21 -16.81 -0.79 -1.60
CA LYS A 21 -16.74 -2.04 -2.37
C LYS A 21 -16.22 -1.80 -3.80
N GLN A 22 -16.71 -0.77 -4.49
CA GLN A 22 -16.27 -0.43 -5.85
C GLN A 22 -14.79 -0.06 -5.88
N LEU A 23 -14.31 0.71 -4.90
CA LEU A 23 -12.90 1.08 -4.77
C LEU A 23 -12.00 -0.15 -4.53
N HIS A 24 -12.47 -1.13 -3.75
CA HIS A 24 -11.77 -2.41 -3.61
C HIS A 24 -11.76 -3.23 -4.90
N LYS A 25 -12.81 -3.17 -5.71
CA LYS A 25 -12.92 -3.88 -7.01
C LYS A 25 -12.21 -3.18 -8.18
N THR A 26 -11.85 -1.90 -8.05
CA THR A 26 -11.21 -1.16 -9.14
C THR A 26 -9.84 -1.78 -9.48
N ASP A 27 -9.68 -2.18 -10.74
CA ASP A 27 -8.41 -2.63 -11.33
C ASP A 27 -7.46 -1.43 -11.50
N GLU A 28 -6.81 -1.06 -10.41
CA GLU A 28 -5.65 -0.17 -10.48
C GLU A 28 -4.39 -0.97 -10.79
N GLN A 29 -3.46 -0.36 -11.52
CA GLN A 29 -2.18 -0.96 -11.84
C GLN A 29 -1.41 -1.30 -10.55
N ILE A 30 -1.29 -2.60 -10.28
CA ILE A 30 -0.63 -3.13 -9.10
C ILE A 30 0.88 -2.85 -9.20
N PRO A 31 1.51 -2.28 -8.15
CA PRO A 31 2.95 -2.01 -8.18
C PRO A 31 3.75 -3.32 -8.18
N LYS A 32 4.85 -3.35 -8.92
CA LYS A 32 5.77 -4.49 -8.95
C LYS A 32 6.88 -4.29 -7.92
N ILE A 33 7.28 -5.36 -7.23
CA ILE A 33 8.33 -5.29 -6.21
C ILE A 33 9.72 -4.91 -6.75
N ASN A 34 10.00 -5.24 -8.00
CA ASN A 34 11.27 -4.92 -8.67
C ASN A 34 11.23 -3.58 -9.43
N ASP A 35 10.19 -2.77 -9.22
CA ASP A 35 10.08 -1.46 -9.83
C ASP A 35 11.11 -0.50 -9.20
N PRO A 36 12.05 0.08 -9.99
CA PRO A 36 13.06 0.99 -9.45
C PRO A 36 12.46 2.25 -8.83
N GLN A 37 11.23 2.63 -9.24
CA GLN A 37 10.49 3.78 -8.72
C GLN A 37 9.31 3.35 -7.83
N LEU A 38 9.40 2.19 -7.18
CA LEU A 38 8.35 1.72 -6.28
C LEU A 38 8.04 2.75 -5.18
N TYR A 39 9.08 3.31 -4.55
CA TYR A 39 8.94 4.32 -3.50
C TYR A 39 8.19 5.58 -3.99
N ASP A 40 8.42 6.03 -5.23
CA ASP A 40 7.72 7.20 -5.80
C ASP A 40 6.21 6.95 -5.89
N LYS A 41 5.80 5.72 -6.21
CA LYS A 41 4.38 5.37 -6.27
C LYS A 41 3.73 5.43 -4.88
N PHE A 42 4.44 5.02 -3.82
CA PHE A 42 3.99 5.20 -2.44
C PHE A 42 3.93 6.68 -2.06
N LEU A 43 4.95 7.47 -2.37
CA LEU A 43 4.99 8.90 -2.09
C LEU A 43 3.84 9.66 -2.76
N ARG A 44 3.47 9.30 -3.99
CA ARG A 44 2.30 9.88 -4.69
C ARG A 44 1.02 9.69 -3.89
N ILE A 45 0.78 8.49 -3.35
CA ILE A 45 -0.40 8.21 -2.54
C ILE A 45 -0.34 8.95 -1.20
N ILE A 46 0.81 8.97 -0.54
CA ILE A 46 1.01 9.69 0.73
C ILE A 46 0.77 11.20 0.55
N ASN A 47 1.29 11.78 -0.53
CA ASN A 47 1.06 13.18 -0.88
C ASN A 47 -0.43 13.44 -1.16
N LEU A 48 -1.12 12.49 -1.80
CA LEU A 48 -2.56 12.59 -2.04
C LEU A 48 -3.36 12.58 -0.72
N ILE A 49 -3.00 11.75 0.26
CA ILE A 49 -3.58 11.75 1.61
C ILE A 49 -3.39 13.14 2.25
N LEU A 50 -2.16 13.63 2.28
CA LEU A 50 -1.83 14.94 2.87
C LEU A 50 -2.56 16.09 2.18
N LEU A 51 -2.70 16.03 0.85
CA LEU A 51 -3.46 17.01 0.07
C LEU A 51 -4.92 17.04 0.49
N TYR A 52 -5.56 15.88 0.64
CA TYR A 52 -6.95 15.81 1.10
C TYR A 52 -7.11 16.27 2.55
N CYS A 53 -6.18 15.90 3.44
CA CYS A 53 -6.17 16.43 4.81
C CYS A 53 -6.10 17.97 4.83
N ARG A 54 -5.28 18.58 3.95
CA ARG A 54 -5.21 20.04 3.79
C ARG A 54 -6.52 20.62 3.26
N LYS A 55 -7.16 19.99 2.25
CA LYS A 55 -8.46 20.42 1.72
C LYS A 55 -9.58 20.35 2.76
N LEU A 56 -9.48 19.42 3.71
CA LEU A 56 -10.39 19.27 4.84
C LEU A 56 -10.06 20.23 6.00
N LYS A 57 -9.03 21.08 5.87
CA LYS A 57 -8.57 22.02 6.91
C LYS A 57 -8.27 21.33 8.25
N LEU A 58 -7.78 20.09 8.23
CA LEU A 58 -7.40 19.38 9.45
C LEU A 58 -6.19 20.06 10.10
N SER A 59 -6.19 20.16 11.44
CA SER A 59 -5.07 20.70 12.21
C SER A 59 -3.77 19.92 11.96
N GLN A 60 -2.61 20.59 12.06
CA GLN A 60 -1.30 19.95 11.94
C GLN A 60 -1.05 18.88 13.02
N ASP A 61 -1.74 18.99 14.16
CA ASP A 61 -1.67 18.01 15.25
C ASP A 61 -2.55 16.77 15.00
N ASN A 62 -3.29 16.74 13.89
CA ASN A 62 -4.08 15.58 13.54
C ASN A 62 -3.19 14.34 13.36
N LYS A 63 -3.53 13.26 14.07
CA LYS A 63 -2.76 12.00 14.07
C LYS A 63 -2.55 11.42 12.67
N VAL A 64 -3.50 11.59 11.76
CA VAL A 64 -3.37 11.15 10.35
C VAL A 64 -2.28 11.98 9.66
N ILE A 65 -2.35 13.30 9.75
CA ILE A 65 -1.34 14.19 9.16
C ILE A 65 0.05 13.87 9.71
N GLN A 66 0.21 13.78 11.03
CA GLN A 66 1.49 13.48 11.65
C GLN A 66 2.04 12.12 11.20
N LYS A 67 1.21 11.08 11.18
CA LYS A 67 1.59 9.74 10.72
C LYS A 67 2.13 9.76 9.30
N TYR A 68 1.40 10.39 8.37
CA TYR A 68 1.78 10.38 6.96
C TYR A 68 2.91 11.36 6.61
N LYS A 69 3.06 12.46 7.36
CA LYS A 69 4.27 13.29 7.30
C LYS A 69 5.51 12.51 7.74
N LYS A 70 5.45 11.85 8.90
CA LYS A 70 6.56 11.01 9.40
C LYS A 70 6.92 9.90 8.41
N LEU A 71 5.91 9.24 7.83
CA LEU A 71 6.14 8.21 6.82
C LEU A 71 6.81 8.78 5.56
N LYS A 72 6.34 9.93 5.05
CA LYS A 72 6.96 10.61 3.91
C LYS A 72 8.42 10.96 4.18
N THR A 73 8.69 11.58 5.33
CA THR A 73 10.05 11.93 5.75
C THR A 73 10.94 10.70 5.81
N ALA A 74 10.48 9.62 6.46
CA ALA A 74 11.24 8.38 6.58
C ALA A 74 11.56 7.71 5.23
N ILE A 75 10.67 7.81 4.23
CA ILE A 75 10.94 7.33 2.86
C ILE A 75 12.04 8.17 2.22
N ASN A 76 11.92 9.50 2.28
CA ASN A 76 12.85 10.44 1.64
C ASN A 76 14.26 10.40 2.25
N GLU A 77 14.34 10.16 3.56
CA GLU A 77 15.61 10.11 4.31
C GLU A 77 16.22 8.71 4.35
N SER A 78 15.55 7.70 3.78
CA SER A 78 16.08 6.34 3.72
C SER A 78 17.23 6.24 2.73
N SER A 79 18.29 5.53 3.09
CA SER A 79 19.37 5.16 2.17
C SER A 79 18.92 4.20 1.07
N ASP A 80 17.83 3.45 1.30
CA ASP A 80 17.17 2.59 0.31
C ASP A 80 15.64 2.73 0.43
N PRO A 81 15.05 3.73 -0.25
CA PRO A 81 13.62 4.01 -0.19
C PRO A 81 12.75 2.84 -0.64
N ASN A 82 13.22 2.03 -1.60
CA ASN A 82 12.48 0.86 -2.08
C ASN A 82 12.43 -0.23 -1.01
N LYS A 83 13.57 -0.57 -0.41
CA LYS A 83 13.62 -1.52 0.70
C LYS A 83 12.77 -1.05 1.88
N PHE A 84 12.77 0.25 2.16
CA PHE A 84 11.93 0.83 3.20
C PHE A 84 10.44 0.60 2.93
N VAL A 85 9.93 0.95 1.75
CA VAL A 85 8.50 0.77 1.44
C VAL A 85 8.10 -0.71 1.33
N ILE A 86 9.01 -1.59 0.93
CA ILE A 86 8.80 -3.05 0.98
C ILE A 86 8.66 -3.52 2.44
N HIS A 87 9.55 -3.07 3.33
CA HIS A 87 9.44 -3.40 4.76
C HIS A 87 8.13 -2.89 5.36
N CYS A 88 7.75 -1.64 5.07
CA CYS A 88 6.46 -1.10 5.45
C CYS A 88 5.30 -1.94 4.90
N SER A 89 5.39 -2.41 3.66
CA SER A 89 4.36 -3.24 3.05
C SER A 89 4.17 -4.56 3.78
N VAL A 90 5.26 -5.24 4.15
CA VAL A 90 5.19 -6.50 4.92
C VAL A 90 4.63 -6.25 6.32
N LYS A 91 4.98 -5.14 6.96
CA LYS A 91 4.49 -4.78 8.30
C LYS A 91 3.00 -4.42 8.27
N PHE A 92 2.59 -3.59 7.31
CA PHE A 92 1.27 -2.98 7.30
C PHE A 92 0.21 -3.78 6.53
N SER A 93 0.59 -4.75 5.69
CA SER A 93 -0.36 -5.60 4.94
C SER A 93 -1.29 -6.42 5.83
N LYS A 94 -0.93 -6.61 7.11
CA LYS A 94 -1.74 -7.34 8.10
C LYS A 94 -2.85 -6.50 8.72
N TYR A 95 -2.78 -5.19 8.60
CA TYR A 95 -3.77 -4.29 9.18
C TYR A 95 -4.89 -4.07 8.19
N LYS A 96 -6.13 -4.25 8.65
CA LYS A 96 -7.32 -3.92 7.85
C LYS A 96 -7.62 -2.44 8.01
N PHE A 97 -7.73 -1.74 6.88
CA PHE A 97 -8.26 -0.38 6.86
C PHE A 97 -9.70 -0.38 7.37
N ALA A 98 -10.03 0.58 8.23
CA ALA A 98 -11.36 0.75 8.82
C ALA A 98 -12.03 1.97 8.17
N PRO A 99 -12.66 1.82 6.98
CA PRO A 99 -13.26 2.93 6.23
C PRO A 99 -14.33 3.69 7.02
N GLN A 100 -15.04 3.03 7.94
CA GLN A 100 -16.06 3.64 8.80
C GLN A 100 -15.55 4.83 9.62
N LEU A 101 -14.25 4.87 9.93
CA LEU A 101 -13.64 6.01 10.64
C LEU A 101 -13.59 7.29 9.80
N TYR A 102 -13.89 7.19 8.50
CA TYR A 102 -13.79 8.27 7.52
C TYR A 102 -15.12 8.58 6.83
N GLU A 103 -16.26 8.13 7.38
CA GLU A 103 -17.60 8.41 6.85
C GLU A 103 -17.86 9.91 6.63
N LYS A 104 -17.42 10.76 7.56
CA LYS A 104 -17.54 12.23 7.45
C LYS A 104 -16.60 12.83 6.39
N HIS A 105 -15.58 12.09 5.97
CA HIS A 105 -14.53 12.55 5.06
C HIS A 105 -14.21 11.50 3.99
N PRO A 106 -15.21 11.12 3.17
CA PRO A 106 -15.09 9.97 2.29
C PRO A 106 -14.06 10.18 1.16
N LYS A 107 -13.66 11.43 0.91
CA LYS A 107 -12.53 11.79 0.02
C LYS A 107 -11.19 11.17 0.45
N LEU A 108 -11.02 10.87 1.74
CA LEU A 108 -9.80 10.22 2.26
C LEU A 108 -9.80 8.70 2.05
N ILE A 109 -10.95 8.09 1.79
CA ILE A 109 -11.07 6.63 1.65
C ILE A 109 -10.33 6.14 0.42
N PHE A 110 -10.48 6.84 -0.70
CA PHE A 110 -9.82 6.49 -1.95
C PHE A 110 -8.29 6.31 -1.79
N PRO A 111 -7.53 7.32 -1.32
CA PRO A 111 -6.09 7.15 -1.19
C PRO A 111 -5.70 6.13 -0.09
N PHE A 112 -6.54 5.91 0.94
CA PHE A 112 -6.25 4.87 1.94
C PHE A 112 -6.42 3.45 1.42
N ILE A 113 -7.52 3.16 0.72
CA ILE A 113 -7.73 1.86 0.07
C ILE A 113 -6.62 1.60 -0.94
N LYS A 114 -6.24 2.63 -1.70
CA LYS A 114 -5.14 2.53 -2.65
C LYS A 114 -3.81 2.17 -1.98
N LEU A 115 -3.50 2.83 -0.86
CA LEU A 115 -2.30 2.53 -0.08
C LEU A 115 -2.32 1.12 0.53
N GLU A 116 -3.48 0.68 1.03
CA GLU A 116 -3.68 -0.67 1.55
C GLU A 116 -3.45 -1.73 0.47
N LYS A 117 -4.04 -1.56 -0.72
CA LYS A 117 -3.80 -2.43 -1.88
C LYS A 117 -2.31 -2.54 -2.22
N TYR A 118 -1.58 -1.42 -2.15
CA TYR A 118 -0.14 -1.41 -2.39
C TYR A 118 0.61 -2.26 -1.36
N TYR A 119 0.34 -2.07 -0.07
CA TYR A 119 0.96 -2.87 0.99
C TYR A 119 0.66 -4.37 0.82
N ILE A 120 -0.59 -4.75 0.58
CA ILE A 120 -0.99 -6.15 0.38
C ILE A 120 -0.27 -6.75 -0.83
N SER A 121 -0.29 -6.06 -1.97
CA SER A 121 0.29 -6.61 -3.21
C SER A 121 1.80 -6.79 -3.14
N ILE A 122 2.53 -5.85 -2.55
CA ILE A 122 3.98 -5.96 -2.38
C ILE A 122 4.31 -7.06 -1.38
N SER A 123 3.58 -7.13 -0.25
CA SER A 123 3.75 -8.19 0.74
C SER A 123 3.55 -9.59 0.13
N GLN A 124 2.54 -9.77 -0.73
CA GLN A 124 2.31 -11.04 -1.43
C GLN A 124 3.44 -11.39 -2.40
N GLN A 125 4.00 -10.39 -3.10
CA GLN A 125 5.15 -10.60 -3.99
C GLN A 125 6.41 -11.01 -3.21
N VAL A 126 6.66 -10.42 -2.03
CA VAL A 126 7.74 -10.86 -1.14
C VAL A 126 7.58 -12.32 -0.76
N SER A 127 6.38 -12.72 -0.30
CA SER A 127 6.12 -14.12 0.10
C SER A 127 6.29 -15.11 -1.06
N LYS A 128 5.87 -14.73 -2.27
CA LYS A 128 6.06 -15.57 -3.47
C LYS A 128 7.54 -15.73 -3.82
N LYS A 129 8.32 -14.64 -3.76
CA LYS A 129 9.77 -14.67 -4.01
C LYS A 129 10.48 -15.59 -3.02
N GLN A 130 10.13 -15.53 -1.73
CA GLN A 130 10.70 -16.40 -0.70
C GLN A 130 10.39 -17.87 -0.94
N LYS A 131 9.12 -18.22 -1.19
CA LYS A 131 8.71 -19.60 -1.49
C LYS A 131 9.43 -20.20 -2.69
N ASN A 132 9.74 -19.41 -3.70
CA ASN A 132 10.47 -19.88 -4.88
C ASN A 132 11.96 -20.14 -4.57
N ILE A 133 12.57 -19.35 -3.70
CA ILE A 133 13.94 -19.59 -3.21
C ILE A 133 13.98 -20.88 -2.40
N ASP A 134 13.05 -21.05 -1.46
CA ASP A 134 12.99 -22.23 -0.59
C ASP A 134 12.77 -23.53 -1.41
N LYS A 135 11.94 -23.48 -2.47
CA LYS A 135 11.72 -24.60 -3.39
C LYS A 135 12.94 -24.97 -4.22
N ASN A 136 13.71 -23.98 -4.70
CA ASN A 136 14.93 -24.25 -5.48
C ASN A 136 16.02 -24.88 -4.62
N ASN A 137 16.15 -24.45 -3.36
CA ASN A 137 17.16 -25.00 -2.45
C ASN A 137 16.88 -26.48 -2.10
N ASN A 138 15.61 -26.88 -2.02
CA ASN A 138 15.22 -28.28 -1.76
C ASN A 138 15.45 -29.22 -2.96
N ASN A 139 15.69 -28.69 -4.16
CA ASN A 139 16.02 -29.50 -5.35
C ASN A 139 17.52 -29.64 -5.59
N THR A 140 18.38 -29.03 -4.76
CA THR A 140 19.85 -29.06 -4.95
C THR A 140 20.56 -29.96 -3.93
N SER A 141 19.82 -30.74 -3.12
CA SER A 141 20.41 -31.79 -2.29
C SER A 141 20.77 -33.00 -3.17
N VAL A 142 21.90 -32.90 -3.87
CA VAL A 142 22.56 -34.07 -4.44
C VAL A 142 22.95 -34.98 -3.27
N PRO A 143 22.58 -36.27 -3.26
CA PRO A 143 23.07 -37.19 -2.24
C PRO A 143 24.59 -37.23 -2.30
N LEU A 144 25.27 -36.93 -1.19
CA LEU A 144 26.68 -37.24 -0.98
C LEU A 144 26.84 -38.77 -0.83
N LYS A 145 26.59 -39.50 -1.92
CA LYS A 145 27.07 -40.86 -2.14
C LYS A 145 27.79 -40.80 -3.48
N ASN A 146 29.12 -40.87 -3.40
CA ASN A 146 30.11 -41.08 -4.48
C ASN A 146 31.21 -40.00 -4.45
N LEU A 147 31.98 -39.97 -3.37
CA LEU A 147 33.38 -39.53 -3.45
C LEU A 147 34.24 -40.80 -3.52
N PRO A 148 34.96 -41.05 -4.64
CA PRO A 148 35.93 -42.13 -4.70
C PRO A 148 37.25 -41.63 -4.09
N LYS A 149 37.70 -42.30 -3.03
CA LYS A 149 38.89 -43.16 -3.04
C LYS A 149 39.01 -43.89 -1.71
#